data_AF-B9ADD9-F1
#
_entry.id   AF-B9ADD9-F1
#
_cell.length_a   1.000
_cell.length_b   1.000
_cell.length_c   1.000
_cell.angle_alpha   90.00
_cell.angle_beta   90.00
_cell.angle_gamma   90.00
#
_symmetry.space_group_name_H-M   'P 1'
#
loop_
_entity.id
_entity.type
_entity.pdbx_description
1 polymer ?
#
loop_
_entity_poly.entity_id
_entity_poly.type
_entity_poly.pdbx_seq_one_letter_code
_entity_poly.pdbx_strand_id
1 'polypeptide(L)'
;MTYKEYEKRVIELFLETGNYATKEEKLEFLNEELLKNDPDFIKNLYKDDCFYYDHPERFGIAAKYVFEDTNLLGTPVSNLEMLF
;
A
#
# COMPACT_ATOMS: atom_id res chain seq x y z
N MET A 1 -2.37 0.73 -13.03
CA MET A 1 -3.32 0.17 -12.06
C MET A 1 -4.28 1.27 -11.64
N THR A 2 -5.58 1.02 -11.62
CA THR A 2 -6.57 1.98 -11.08
C THR A 2 -6.51 2.04 -9.55
N TYR A 3 -7.03 3.10 -8.94
CA TYR A 3 -7.07 3.21 -7.47
C TYR A 3 -7.74 2.01 -6.79
N LYS A 4 -8.88 1.52 -7.33
CA LYS A 4 -9.61 0.39 -6.72
C LYS A 4 -8.83 -0.92 -6.77
N GLU A 5 -8.12 -1.15 -7.87
CA GLU A 5 -7.23 -2.32 -8.00
C GLU A 5 -6.05 -2.22 -7.03
N TYR A 6 -5.49 -1.02 -6.89
CA TYR A 6 -4.39 -0.73 -5.98
C TYR A 6 -4.79 -0.93 -4.52
N GLU A 7 -5.87 -0.27 -4.08
CA GLU A 7 -6.39 -0.37 -2.72
C GLU A 7 -6.65 -1.83 -2.34
N LYS A 8 -7.34 -2.57 -3.22
CA LYS A 8 -7.58 -3.99 -3.04
C LYS A 8 -6.27 -4.77 -2.91
N ARG A 9 -5.30 -4.54 -3.81
CA ARG A 9 -4.06 -5.32 -3.84
C ARG A 9 -3.17 -5.05 -2.63
N VAL A 10 -3.04 -3.79 -2.21
CA VAL A 10 -2.27 -3.40 -1.02
C VAL A 10 -2.87 -4.02 0.25
N ILE A 11 -4.20 -3.97 0.38
CA ILE A 11 -4.89 -4.61 1.52
C ILE A 11 -4.67 -6.13 1.49
N GLU A 12 -4.86 -6.80 0.35
CA GLU A 12 -4.60 -8.24 0.23
C GLU A 12 -3.18 -8.61 0.66
N LEU A 13 -2.17 -7.90 0.14
CA LEU A 13 -0.78 -8.12 0.49
C LEU A 13 -0.54 -7.91 1.99
N PHE A 14 -1.04 -6.81 2.57
CA PHE A 14 -0.91 -6.54 4.00
C PHE A 14 -1.54 -7.62 4.88
N LEU A 15 -2.69 -8.17 4.48
CA LEU A 15 -3.35 -9.27 5.19
C LEU A 15 -2.62 -10.61 5.02
N GLU A 16 -1.82 -10.77 3.98
CA GLU A 16 -1.07 -12.00 3.69
C GLU A 16 0.36 -11.98 4.25
N THR A 17 0.88 -10.81 4.63
CA THR A 17 2.22 -10.64 5.22
C THR A 17 2.18 -10.42 6.74
N GLY A 18 3.36 -10.30 7.36
CA GLY A 18 3.51 -10.08 8.80
C GLY A 18 3.55 -11.38 9.60
N ASN A 19 4.47 -11.46 10.57
CA ASN A 19 4.74 -12.71 11.30
C ASN A 19 3.96 -12.87 12.62
N TYR A 20 3.34 -11.81 13.12
CA TYR A 20 2.88 -11.75 14.52
C TYR A 20 1.41 -11.39 14.70
N ALA A 21 0.69 -11.11 13.63
CA ALA A 21 -0.71 -10.72 13.65
C ALA A 21 -1.56 -11.62 12.77
N THR A 22 -2.77 -11.91 13.25
CA THR A 22 -3.82 -12.58 12.51
C THR A 22 -4.41 -11.66 11.44
N LYS A 23 -5.11 -12.24 10.45
CA LYS A 23 -5.82 -11.47 9.43
C LYS A 23 -6.91 -10.60 10.06
N GLU A 24 -7.54 -11.11 11.09
CA GLU A 24 -8.60 -10.44 11.85
C GLU A 24 -8.09 -9.19 12.55
N GLU A 25 -6.96 -9.28 13.28
CA GLU A 25 -6.34 -8.12 13.94
C GLU A 25 -5.94 -7.03 12.93
N LYS A 26 -5.39 -7.42 11.78
CA LYS A 26 -5.03 -6.48 10.71
C LYS A 26 -6.25 -5.81 10.08
N LEU A 27 -7.33 -6.55 9.89
CA LEU A 27 -8.60 -6.01 9.41
C LEU A 27 -9.23 -5.05 10.43
N GLU A 28 -9.16 -5.37 11.71
CA GLU A 28 -9.64 -4.49 12.79
C GLU A 28 -8.83 -3.19 12.81
N PHE A 29 -7.50 -3.26 12.83
CA PHE A 29 -6.63 -2.09 12.72
C PHE A 29 -6.95 -1.22 11.50
N LEU A 30 -7.07 -1.82 10.31
CA LEU A 30 -7.38 -1.08 9.09
C LEU A 30 -8.72 -0.32 9.20
N ASN A 31 -9.79 -1.00 9.64
CA ASN A 31 -11.13 -0.44 9.59
C ASN A 31 -11.47 0.45 10.78
N GLU A 32 -11.06 0.06 11.98
CA GLU A 32 -11.46 0.72 13.22
C GLU A 32 -10.44 1.75 13.71
N GLU A 33 -9.18 1.66 13.29
CA GLU A 33 -8.12 2.59 13.70
C GLU A 33 -7.63 3.45 12.55
N LEU A 34 -7.03 2.86 11.51
CA LEU A 34 -6.36 3.62 10.47
C LEU A 34 -7.34 4.38 9.58
N LEU A 35 -8.22 3.68 8.85
CA LEU A 35 -9.09 4.31 7.86
C LEU A 35 -10.23 5.13 8.49
N LYS A 36 -10.53 4.88 9.77
CA LYS A 36 -11.46 5.71 10.55
C LYS A 36 -10.88 7.09 10.86
N ASN A 37 -9.58 7.15 11.15
CA ASN A 37 -8.88 8.39 11.49
C ASN A 37 -8.27 9.08 10.26
N ASP A 38 -7.82 8.32 9.26
CA ASP A 38 -7.29 8.80 7.99
C ASP A 38 -7.86 7.98 6.81
N PRO A 39 -9.07 8.31 6.34
CA PRO A 39 -9.73 7.58 5.26
C PRO A 39 -9.04 7.74 3.90
N ASP A 40 -8.15 8.73 3.75
CA ASP A 40 -7.42 8.97 2.50
C ASP A 40 -6.00 8.36 2.53
N PHE A 41 -5.61 7.63 3.59
CA PHE A 41 -4.26 7.08 3.75
C PHE A 41 -3.79 6.27 2.53
N ILE A 42 -4.52 5.22 2.15
CA ILE A 42 -4.17 4.35 1.01
C ILE A 42 -4.24 5.13 -0.31
N LYS A 43 -5.15 6.10 -0.42
CA LYS A 43 -5.26 6.96 -1.60
C LYS A 43 -4.08 7.90 -1.76
N ASN A 44 -3.49 8.36 -0.66
CA ASN A 44 -2.28 9.18 -0.72
C ASN A 44 -1.06 8.33 -1.13
N LEU A 45 -0.93 7.10 -0.61
CA LEU A 45 0.07 6.14 -1.11
C LEU A 45 -0.08 5.90 -2.63
N TYR A 46 -1.32 5.73 -3.11
CA TYR A 46 -1.59 5.59 -4.53
C TYR A 46 -1.16 6.82 -5.36
N LYS A 47 -1.39 8.03 -4.87
CA LYS A 47 -0.96 9.26 -5.55
C LYS A 47 0.57 9.34 -5.64
N ASP A 48 1.27 8.95 -4.59
CA ASP A 48 2.72 8.92 -4.57
C ASP A 48 3.22 7.91 -5.60
N ASP A 49 2.69 6.69 -5.61
CA ASP A 49 3.04 5.66 -6.58
C ASP A 49 2.73 6.07 -8.03
N CYS A 50 1.61 6.74 -8.28
CA CYS A 50 1.32 7.37 -9.57
C CYS A 50 2.38 8.41 -9.94
N PHE A 51 2.78 9.27 -8.99
CA PHE A 51 3.82 10.26 -9.23
C PHE A 51 5.15 9.62 -9.59
N TYR A 52 5.57 8.54 -8.91
CA TYR A 52 6.76 7.79 -9.28
C TYR A 52 6.64 7.18 -10.69
N TYR A 53 5.51 6.56 -11.00
CA TYR A 53 5.26 5.93 -12.28
C TYR A 53 5.28 6.92 -13.46
N ASP A 54 4.70 8.10 -13.27
CA ASP A 54 4.58 9.14 -14.30
C ASP A 54 5.90 9.88 -14.59
N HIS A 55 6.91 9.73 -13.72
CA HIS A 55 8.19 10.46 -13.82
C HIS A 55 9.41 9.52 -13.94
N PRO A 56 9.46 8.60 -14.92
CA PRO A 56 10.59 7.69 -15.12
C PRO A 56 11.91 8.40 -15.46
N GLU A 57 11.87 9.65 -15.95
CA GLU A 57 13.05 10.50 -16.15
C GLU A 57 13.73 10.89 -14.84
N ARG A 58 12.96 10.93 -13.74
CA ARG A 58 13.47 11.25 -12.40
C ARG A 58 13.86 10.01 -11.62
N PHE A 59 13.10 8.92 -11.77
CA PHE A 59 13.23 7.72 -10.94
C PHE A 59 13.81 6.51 -11.69
N GLY A 60 14.13 6.68 -12.97
CA GLY A 60 14.73 5.65 -13.80
C GLY A 60 13.78 4.49 -14.08
N ILE A 61 14.35 3.34 -14.44
CA ILE A 61 13.57 2.15 -14.84
C ILE A 61 12.67 1.61 -13.72
N ALA A 62 13.02 1.88 -12.45
CA ALA A 62 12.26 1.46 -11.28
C ALA A 62 10.81 1.99 -11.27
N ALA A 63 10.58 3.20 -11.82
CA ALA A 63 9.25 3.80 -11.94
C ALA A 63 8.22 2.87 -12.62
N LYS A 64 8.66 2.07 -13.61
CA LYS A 64 7.77 1.18 -14.36
C LYS A 64 7.26 0.00 -13.54
N TYR A 65 7.95 -0.33 -12.44
CA TYR A 65 7.68 -1.50 -11.62
C TYR A 65 6.98 -1.16 -10.32
N VAL A 66 6.65 0.11 -10.06
CA VAL A 66 6.02 0.58 -8.81
C VAL A 66 4.76 -0.21 -8.43
N PHE A 67 3.95 -0.62 -9.41
CA PHE A 67 2.73 -1.38 -9.18
C PHE A 67 2.92 -2.91 -9.16
N GLU A 68 4.16 -3.41 -9.21
CA GLU A 68 4.44 -4.83 -9.00
C GLU A 68 4.40 -5.17 -7.51
N ASP A 69 3.92 -6.37 -7.18
CA ASP A 69 3.76 -6.82 -5.79
C ASP A 69 5.04 -6.64 -4.95
N THR A 70 6.22 -6.87 -5.52
CA THR A 70 7.50 -6.67 -4.81
C THR A 70 7.67 -5.23 -4.34
N ASN A 71 7.25 -4.24 -5.14
CA ASN A 71 7.34 -2.82 -4.77
C ASN A 71 6.17 -2.40 -3.87
N LEU A 72 4.96 -2.95 -4.10
CA LEU A 72 3.84 -2.75 -3.19
C LEU A 72 4.15 -3.28 -1.78
N LEU A 73 4.83 -4.42 -1.68
CA LEU A 73 5.33 -4.97 -0.42
C LEU A 73 6.36 -4.05 0.23
N GLY A 74 7.28 -3.51 -0.58
CA GLY A 74 8.40 -2.70 -0.10
C GLY A 74 8.03 -1.29 0.37
N THR A 75 6.91 -0.72 -0.06
CA THR A 75 6.53 0.65 0.33
C THR A 75 5.13 0.73 0.93
N PRO A 76 4.02 0.60 0.18
CA PRO A 76 2.70 0.81 0.76
C PRO A 76 2.35 -0.21 1.85
N VAL A 77 2.68 -1.49 1.66
CA VAL A 77 2.46 -2.52 2.70
C VAL A 77 3.41 -2.34 3.86
N SER A 78 4.69 -2.05 3.62
CA SER A 78 5.65 -1.75 4.70
C SER A 78 5.22 -0.54 5.54
N ASN A 79 4.60 0.48 4.93
CA ASN A 79 4.03 1.61 5.66
C ASN A 79 2.86 1.19 6.55
N LEU A 80 1.98 0.30 6.08
CA LEU A 80 0.91 -0.27 6.90
C LEU A 80 1.47 -1.10 8.08
N GLU A 81 2.47 -1.94 7.83
CA GLU A 81 3.12 -2.77 8.86
C GLU A 81 3.89 -1.95 9.91
N MET A 82 4.31 -0.72 9.59
CA MET A 82 4.93 0.18 10.57
C MET A 82 3.91 0.89 11.47
N LEU A 83 2.68 1.04 11.00
CA LEU A 83 1.59 1.70 11.75
C LEU A 83 0.76 0.71 12.58
N PHE A 84 0.75 -0.56 12.18
CA PHE A 84 0.18 -1.67 12.92
C PHE A 84 1.05 -2.03 14.13
#